data_AF-A0A1Y3XYK9-F1
#
_entry.id   AF-A0A1Y3XYK9-F1
#
_cell.length_a   1.000
_cell.length_b   1.000
_cell.length_c   1.000
_cell.angle_alpha   90.00
_cell.angle_beta   90.00
_cell.angle_gamma   90.00
#
_symmetry.space_group_name_H-M   'P 1'
#
loop_
_entity.id
_entity.type
_entity.pdbx_description
1 polymer ?
#
loop_
_entity_poly.entity_id
_entity_poly.type
_entity_poly.pdbx_seq_one_letter_code
_entity_poly.pdbx_strand_id
1 'polypeptide(L)' 'MFSKKVKKGYVLYQNENGPEIGTSKDRVIIQDGCVFKDLAGTGELLPYEDWRLGYEERAKDLAARLPVEMIAGLMLYSPL' A
#
# COMPACT_ATOMS: atom_id res chain seq x y z
N MET A 1 -12.22 11.40 -8.55
CA MET A 1 -11.02 11.74 -9.34
C MET A 1 -9.86 12.01 -8.36
N PHE A 2 -8.60 12.09 -8.82
CA PHE A 2 -7.44 12.35 -7.96
C PHE A 2 -6.58 13.47 -8.54
N SER A 3 -5.78 14.14 -7.70
CA SER A 3 -4.81 15.16 -8.15
C SER A 3 -3.37 14.70 -7.94
N LYS A 4 -2.48 14.99 -8.89
CA LYS A 4 -1.04 14.64 -8.85
C LYS A 4 -0.20 15.90 -8.61
N LYS A 5 0.71 15.85 -7.63
CA LYS A 5 1.69 16.91 -7.34
C LYS A 5 3.10 16.33 -7.35
N VAL A 6 3.95 16.81 -8.24
CA VAL A 6 5.36 16.37 -8.32
C VAL A 6 6.21 17.30 -7.44
N LYS A 7 6.98 16.73 -6.52
CA LYS A 7 7.95 17.44 -5.68
C LYS A 7 9.35 16.90 -5.94
N LYS A 8 10.37 17.62 -5.47
CA LYS A 8 11.78 17.22 -5.66
C LYS A 8 12.08 15.94 -4.88
N GLY A 9 12.01 14.79 -5.56
CA GLY A 9 12.32 13.45 -5.02
C GLY A 9 11.12 12.53 -4.77
N TYR A 10 9.88 13.00 -4.90
CA TYR A 10 8.67 12.16 -4.77
C TYR A 10 7.45 12.80 -5.41
N VAL A 11 6.44 11.98 -5.70
CA VAL A 11 5.14 12.36 -6.24
C VAL A 11 4.07 12.12 -5.16
N LEU A 12 3.16 13.07 -5.02
CA LEU A 12 1.97 12.96 -4.18
C LEU A 12 0.72 12.85 -5.04
N TYR A 13 -0.16 11.93 -4.66
CA TYR A 13 -1.47 11.74 -5.24
C TYR A 13 -2.53 11.97 -4.17
N GLN A 14 -3.39 12.97 -4.35
CA GLN A 14 -4.50 13.23 -3.44
C GLN A 14 -5.77 12.59 -4.00
N ASN A 15 -6.28 11.57 -3.33
CA ASN A 15 -7.60 11.00 -3.61
C ASN A 15 -8.69 11.92 -3.05
N GLU A 16 -9.79 12.14 -3.79
CA GLU A 16 -10.89 13.02 -3.37
C GLU A 16 -11.57 12.58 -2.06
N ASN A 17 -11.80 11.29 -1.88
CA ASN A 17 -12.46 10.72 -0.69
C ASN A 17 -11.56 9.69 0.01
N GLY A 18 -10.26 9.94 0.02
CA GLY A 18 -9.28 8.95 0.47
C GLY A 18 -7.97 9.57 0.93
N PRO A 19 -7.00 8.71 1.28
CA PRO A 19 -5.69 9.14 1.74
C PRO A 19 -4.87 9.78 0.62
N GLU A 20 -3.93 10.64 1.01
CA GLU A 20 -2.83 11.08 0.15
C GLU A 20 -1.81 9.95 0.02
N ILE A 21 -1.44 9.60 -1.22
CA ILE A 21 -0.46 8.57 -1.53
C ILE A 21 0.84 9.20 -2.02
N GLY A 22 1.92 8.99 -1.26
CA GLY A 22 3.26 9.42 -1.63
C GLY A 22 4.11 8.27 -2.20
N THR A 23 4.77 8.52 -3.33
CA THR A 23 5.67 7.55 -3.97
C THR A 23 6.95 8.21 -4.47
N SER A 24 8.09 7.56 -4.24
CA SER A 24 9.40 8.00 -4.76
C SER A 24 9.76 7.33 -6.09
N LYS A 25 9.14 6.19 -6.42
CA LYS A 25 9.48 5.34 -7.58
C LYS A 25 8.34 5.23 -8.61
N ASP A 26 7.34 6.11 -8.52
CA ASP A 26 6.11 6.13 -9.33
C ASP A 26 5.42 4.75 -9.49
N ARG A 27 5.49 3.91 -8.46
CA ARG A 27 4.79 2.62 -8.39
C ARG A 27 3.41 2.80 -7.77
N VAL A 28 2.42 3.05 -8.61
CA VAL A 28 1.03 3.26 -8.22
C VAL A 28 0.09 2.53 -9.17
N ILE A 29 -1.06 2.11 -8.64
CA ILE A 29 -2.16 1.53 -9.40
C ILE A 29 -3.30 2.54 -9.43
N ILE A 30 -3.93 2.71 -10.59
CA ILE A 30 -5.09 3.59 -10.76
C ILE A 30 -6.30 2.70 -11.07
N GLN A 31 -7.29 2.72 -10.18
CA GLN A 31 -8.50 1.93 -10.32
C GLN A 31 -9.69 2.70 -9.75
N ASP A 32 -10.84 2.64 -10.42
CA ASP A 32 -12.08 3.32 -10.02
C ASP A 32 -11.91 4.84 -9.78
N GLY A 33 -10.96 5.48 -10.46
CA GLY A 33 -10.64 6.90 -10.26
C GLY A 33 -9.93 7.22 -8.94
N CYS A 34 -9.41 6.20 -8.25
CA CYS A 34 -8.56 6.28 -7.07
C CYS A 34 -7.14 5.79 -7.37
N VAL A 35 -6.18 6.26 -6.57
CA VAL A 35 -4.77 5.86 -6.62
C VAL A 35 -4.43 5.00 -5.41
N PHE A 36 -3.73 3.91 -5.69
CA PHE A 36 -3.21 2.94 -4.73
C PHE A 36 -1.71 2.77 -4.92
N LYS A 37 -1.02 2.27 -3.90
CA LYS A 37 0.42 2.01 -3.99
C LYS A 37 0.63 0.55 -4.38
N ASP A 38 1.41 0.32 -5.44
CA ASP A 38 1.82 -1.03 -5.83
C ASP A 38 3.00 -1.46 -4.96
N LEU A 39 2.69 -2.09 -3.83
CA LEU A 39 3.67 -2.53 -2.85
C LEU A 39 4.33 -3.84 -3.28
N ALA A 40 3.57 -4.73 -3.91
CA ALA A 40 4.06 -6.00 -4.44
C ALA A 40 4.84 -5.86 -5.76
N GLY A 41 4.63 -4.77 -6.50
CA GLY A 41 5.20 -4.58 -7.83
C GLY A 41 4.52 -5.43 -8.90
N THR A 42 3.25 -5.82 -8.69
CA THR A 42 2.52 -6.72 -9.59
C THR A 42 1.75 -5.97 -10.66
N GLY A 43 1.48 -4.67 -10.45
CA GLY A 43 0.59 -3.88 -11.29
C GLY A 43 -0.91 -4.18 -11.11
N GLU A 44 -1.26 -5.13 -10.23
CA GLU A 44 -2.64 -5.48 -9.89
C GLU A 44 -2.97 -4.99 -8.48
N LEU A 45 -4.21 -4.51 -8.26
CA LEU A 45 -4.63 -4.08 -6.93
C LEU A 45 -4.90 -5.28 -6.02
N LEU A 46 -3.97 -5.56 -5.10
CA LEU A 46 -4.15 -6.63 -4.11
C LEU A 46 -4.98 -6.13 -2.92
N PRO A 47 -5.74 -7.01 -2.22
CA PRO A 47 -6.59 -6.60 -1.11
C PRO A 47 -5.85 -5.85 -0.01
N TYR A 48 -4.63 -6.25 0.37
CA TYR A 48 -3.87 -5.51 1.39
C TYR A 48 -3.44 -4.09 0.97
N GLU A 49 -3.33 -3.84 -0.33
CA GLU A 49 -2.97 -2.54 -0.94
C GLU A 49 -4.18 -1.61 -1.07
N ASP A 50 -5.39 -2.17 -1.06
CA ASP A 50 -6.63 -1.43 -1.13
C ASP A 50 -6.95 -0.78 0.22
N TRP A 51 -6.64 0.51 0.34
CA TRP A 51 -6.93 1.30 1.53
C TRP A 51 -8.43 1.49 1.82
N ARG A 52 -9.32 1.13 0.88
CA ARG A 52 -10.79 1.17 1.06
C ARG A 52 -11.26 0.01 1.96
N LEU A 53 -10.50 -1.08 2.03
CA LEU A 53 -10.79 -2.22 2.89
C LEU A 53 -10.40 -1.94 4.34
N GLY A 54 -11.08 -2.62 5.26
CA GLY A 54 -10.80 -2.54 6.69
C GLY A 54 -9.39 -3.05 7.02
N TYR A 55 -8.78 -2.52 8.09
CA TYR A 55 -7.43 -2.91 8.50
C TYR A 55 -7.29 -4.43 8.73
N GLU A 56 -8.34 -5.08 9.25
CA GLU A 56 -8.32 -6.52 9.54
C GLU A 56 -8.24 -7.36 8.27
N GLU A 57 -9.04 -7.03 7.25
CA GLU A 57 -9.04 -7.73 5.97
C GLU A 57 -7.69 -7.58 5.26
N ARG A 58 -7.17 -6.35 5.26
CA ARG A 58 -5.86 -6.04 4.69
C ARG A 58 -4.73 -6.78 5.40
N ALA A 59 -4.77 -6.85 6.73
CA ALA A 59 -3.77 -7.56 7.52
C ALA A 59 -3.83 -9.07 7.27
N LYS A 60 -5.03 -9.66 7.18
CA LYS A 60 -5.23 -11.08 6.87
C LYS A 60 -4.70 -11.45 5.49
N ASP A 61 -5.01 -10.66 4.46
CA ASP A 61 -4.51 -10.89 3.10
C ASP A 61 -2.99 -10.77 3.03
N LEU A 62 -2.40 -9.76 3.67
CA LEU A 62 -0.94 -9.63 3.74
C LEU A 62 -0.29 -10.82 4.46
N ALA A 63 -0.83 -11.23 5.61
CA ALA A 63 -0.29 -12.34 6.39
C ALA A 63 -0.35 -13.66 5.61
N ALA A 64 -1.43 -13.90 4.84
CA ALA A 64 -1.56 -15.09 4.02
C ALA A 64 -0.56 -15.16 2.84
N ARG A 65 0.02 -14.02 2.43
CA ARG A 65 1.00 -13.93 1.35
C ARG A 65 2.45 -14.08 1.80
N LEU A 66 2.71 -13.96 3.10
CA LEU A 66 4.06 -14.06 3.65
C LEU A 66 4.39 -15.53 3.97
N PRO A 67 5.59 -16.02 3.60
CA PRO A 67 6.03 -17.33 4.06
C PRO A 67 6.25 -17.30 5.59
N VAL A 68 6.06 -18.45 6.25
CA VAL A 68 6.06 -18.56 7.72
C VAL A 68 7.36 -18.03 8.33
N GLU A 69 8.48 -18.21 7.63
CA GLU A 69 9.81 -17.75 8.02
C GLU A 69 9.90 -16.22 8.09
N MET A 70 9.20 -15.50 7.20
CA MET A 70 9.14 -14.03 7.21
C MET A 70 8.24 -13.52 8.34
N ILE A 71 7.22 -14.30 8.72
CA ILE A 71 6.32 -13.98 9.83
C ILE A 71 7.04 -14.19 11.17
N ALA A 72 7.88 -15.23 11.29
CA ALA A 72 8.66 -15.50 12.50
C ALA A 72 9.59 -14.33 12.88
N GLY A 73 10.18 -13.64 11.89
CA GLY A 73 11.01 -12.45 12.10
C GLY A 73 10.23 -11.23 12.64
N LEU A 74 8.92 -11.17 12.45
CA LEU A 74 8.05 -10.09 12.96
C LEU A 74 7.57 -10.33 14.40
N MET A 75 7.59 -11.59 14.86
CA MET A 75 7.14 -11.97 16.21
C MET A 75 8.24 -11.82 17.27
N LEU A 76 9.50 -11.62 16.86
CA LEU A 76 10.62 -11.41 17.76
C LEU A 76 10.71 -9.93 18.18
N TYR A 77 9.86 -9.52 19.12
CA TYR A 77 10.11 -8.29 19.87
C TYR A 77 11.16 -8.62 20.94
N SER A 78 12.38 -8.08 20.83
CA SER A 78 13.36 -8.13 21.91
C SER A 78 13.09 -6.93 22.84
N PRO A 79 12.43 -7.12 23.99
CA PRO A 79 12.43 -6.07 25.00
C PRO A 79 13.89 -5.92 25.48
N LEU A 80 14.50 -4.78 25.16
CA LEU A 80 15.58 -4.24 25.97
C LEU A 80 14.95 -3.37 27.06
#